data_AF-A0A2E9JWS8-F1
#
_entry.id   AF-A0A2E9JWS8-F1
#
_cell.length_a   1.000
_cell.length_b   1.000
_cell.length_c   1.000
_cell.angle_alpha   90.00
_cell.angle_beta   90.00
_cell.angle_gamma   90.00
#
_symmetry.space_group_name_H-M   'P 1'
#
loop_
_entity.id
_entity.type
_entity.pdbx_description
1 polymer ?
#
loop_
_entity_poly.entity_id
_entity_poly.type
_entity_poly.pdbx_seq_one_letter_code
_entity_poly.pdbx_strand_id
1 'polypeptide(L)' 'MQDLEKVVEQLESGDLSLDKSLQQFEKGVKLSRDCQAALTDAEQKVQVLLDSELKDIAPEDLEGQ' A
#
# COMPACT_ATOMS: atom_id res chain seq x y z
N MET A 1 5.34 -1.01 7.28
CA MET A 1 6.50 -0.31 6.70
C MET A 1 7.78 -0.57 7.48
N GLN A 2 7.84 -0.31 8.79
CA GLN A 2 9.05 -0.51 9.61
C GLN A 2 9.69 -1.91 9.49
N ASP A 3 8.89 -2.96 9.32
CA ASP A 3 9.43 -4.31 9.15
C ASP A 3 10.05 -4.56 7.77
N LEU A 4 9.59 -3.86 6.73
CA LEU A 4 10.18 -3.95 5.40
C LEU A 4 11.51 -3.19 5.35
N GLU A 5 11.56 -2.00 5.97
CA GLU A 5 12.79 -1.22 6.10
C GLU A 5 13.89 -2.00 6.82
N LYS A 6 13.56 -2.68 7.93
CA LYS A 6 14.49 -3.55 8.64
C LYS A 6 14.97 -4.74 7.79
N VAL A 7 14.10 -5.29 6.95
CA VAL A 7 14.48 -6.38 6.03
C VAL A 7 15.47 -5.88 4.99
N VAL A 8 15.23 -4.68 4.42
CA VAL A 8 16.13 -4.05 3.44
C VAL A 8 17.48 -3.74 4.07
N GLU A 9 17.52 -3.10 5.25
CA GLU A 9 18.77 -2.83 5.97
C GLU A 9 19.60 -4.11 6.21
N GLN A 10 18.94 -5.20 6.63
CA GLN A 10 19.63 -6.47 6.88
C GLN A 10 20.18 -7.10 5.60
N LEU A 11 19.46 -7.00 4.49
CA LEU A 11 19.94 -7.49 3.19
C LEU A 11 21.09 -6.65 2.65
N GLU A 12 21.06 -5.33 2.84
CA GLU A 12 22.10 -4.40 2.40
C GLU A 12 23.37 -4.48 3.26
N SER A 13 23.26 -4.90 4.52
CA SER A 13 24.41 -5.09 5.42
C SER A 13 25.43 -6.12 4.91
N GLY A 14 24.99 -7.11 4.12
CA GLY A 14 25.85 -8.17 3.59
C GLY A 14 26.32 -9.21 4.61
N ASP A 15 25.94 -9.07 5.89
CA ASP A 15 26.37 -9.96 6.99
C ASP A 15 25.57 -11.27 7.08
N LEU A 16 24.60 -11.46 6.19
CA LEU A 16 23.71 -12.62 6.19
C LEU A 16 24.29 -13.78 5.39
N SER A 17 24.16 -15.00 5.94
CA SER A 17 24.37 -16.22 5.17
C SER A 17 23.31 -16.36 4.07
N LEU A 18 23.61 -17.09 3.00
CA LEU A 18 22.72 -17.27 1.86
C LEU A 18 21.30 -17.71 2.26
N ASP A 19 21.16 -18.72 3.13
CA ASP A 19 19.86 -19.16 3.66
C ASP A 19 19.09 -18.03 4.37
N LYS A 20 19.78 -17.22 5.18
CA LYS A 20 19.14 -16.10 5.89
C LYS A 20 18.75 -14.99 4.92
N SER A 21 19.58 -14.71 3.92
CA SER A 21 19.27 -13.74 2.86
C SER A 21 18.04 -14.16 2.07
N LEU A 22 17.91 -15.44 1.74
CA LEU A 22 16.72 -15.97 1.06
C LEU A 22 15.45 -15.84 1.93
N GLN A 23 15.55 -16.15 3.22
CA GLN A 23 14.42 -15.98 4.16
C GLN A 23 14.00 -14.52 4.31
N GLN A 24 14.97 -13.60 4.42
CA GLN A 24 14.68 -12.16 4.52
C GLN A 24 14.09 -11.63 3.22
N PHE A 25 14.57 -12.08 2.06
CA PHE A 25 14.01 -11.72 0.76
C PHE A 25 12.55 -12.16 0.63
N GLU A 26 12.22 -13.41 0.96
CA GLU A 26 10.83 -13.90 0.97
C GLU A 26 9.93 -13.06 1.87
N LYS A 27 10.42 -12.74 3.07
CA LYS A 27 9.71 -11.87 4.02
C LYS A 27 9.48 -10.48 3.44
N GLY A 28 10.49 -9.89 2.80
CA GLY A 28 10.41 -8.58 2.15
C GLY A 28 9.38 -8.56 1.02
N VAL A 29 9.37 -9.59 0.16
CA VAL A 29 8.38 -9.73 -0.92
C VAL A 29 6.96 -9.79 -0.37
N LYS A 30 6.74 -10.56 0.70
CA LYS A 30 5.43 -10.65 1.35
C LYS A 30 4.98 -9.29 1.91
N LEU A 31 5.84 -8.63 2.69
CA LEU A 31 5.54 -7.32 3.26
C LEU A 31 5.25 -6.25 2.19
N SER A 32 5.99 -6.28 1.07
CA SER A 32 5.75 -5.38 -0.05
C SER A 32 4.37 -5.60 -0.69
N ARG A 33 3.96 -6.85 -0.89
CA ARG A 33 2.62 -7.18 -1.40
C ARG A 33 1.52 -6.73 -0.44
N ASP A 34 1.72 -6.93 0.85
CA ASP A 34 0.75 -6.52 1.87
C ASP A 34 0.58 -4.98 1.89
N CYS A 35 1.67 -4.24 1.76
CA CYS A 35 1.63 -2.78 1.61
C CYS A 35 0.87 -2.35 0.35
N GLN A 36 1.13 -2.99 -0.78
CA GLN A 36 0.43 -2.66 -2.03
C GLN A 36 -1.08 -2.93 -1.92
N ALA A 37 -1.48 -4.05 -1.30
CA ALA A 37 -2.88 -4.37 -1.08
C ALA A 37 -3.56 -3.34 -0.17
N ALA A 38 -2.88 -2.89 0.90
CA ALA A 38 -3.41 -1.86 1.78
C ALA A 38 -3.59 -0.51 1.08
N LEU A 39 -2.66 -0.13 0.19
CA LEU A 39 -2.79 1.07 -0.63
C LEU A 39 -3.99 0.98 -1.57
N THR A 40 -4.16 -0.15 -2.27
CA THR A 40 -5.30 -0.36 -3.17
C THR A 40 -6.64 -0.32 -2.44
N ASP A 41 -6.73 -0.91 -1.24
CA ASP A 41 -7.95 -0.84 -0.42
C ASP A 41 -8.24 0.60 0.04
N ALA A 42 -7.21 1.36 0.41
CA ALA A 42 -7.35 2.77 0.76
C ALA A 42 -7.82 3.61 -0.44
N GLU A 43 -7.24 3.42 -1.62
CA GLU A 43 -7.65 4.09 -2.87
C GLU A 43 -9.11 3.79 -3.20
N GLN A 44 -9.52 2.52 -3.10
CA GLN A 44 -10.91 2.12 -3.34
C GLN A 44 -11.87 2.78 -2.36
N LYS A 45 -11.52 2.85 -1.08
CA LYS A 45 -12.33 3.52 -0.06
C LYS A 45 -12.49 5.01 -0.36
N VAL A 46 -11.41 5.69 -0.75
CA VAL A 46 -11.46 7.10 -1.14
C VAL A 46 -12.37 7.28 -2.35
N GLN A 47 -12.29 6.41 -3.35
CA GLN A 47 -13.14 6.47 -4.53
C GLN A 47 -14.63 6.32 -4.18
N VAL A 48 -14.98 5.35 -3.32
CA VAL A 48 -16.37 5.16 -2.87
C VAL A 48 -16.88 6.38 -2.11
N LEU A 49 -16.05 7.01 -1.28
CA LEU A 49 -16.44 8.22 -0.56
C LEU A 49 -16.68 9.39 -1.52
N LEU A 50 -15.79 9.59 -2.49
CA LEU A 50 -15.96 10.63 -3.52
C LEU A 50 -17.22 10.41 -4.37
N ASP A 51 -17.47 9.16 -4.79
CA ASP A 51 -18.67 8.81 -5.55
C ASP A 51 -19.96 8.94 -4.72
N SER A 52 -19.88 8.76 -3.39
CA SER A 52 -21.00 8.96 -2.47
C SER A 52 -21.29 10.46 -2.28
N GLU A 53 -20.27 11.28 -2.04
CA GLU A 53 -20.42 12.74 -1.99
C GLU A 53 -20.98 13.30 -3.31
N LEU A 54 -20.55 12.77 -4.46
CA LEU A 54 -21.08 13.14 -5.78
C LEU A 54 -22.54 12.72 -6.00
N LYS A 55 -23.02 11.69 -5.30
CA LYS A 55 -24.43 11.23 -5.36
C LYS A 55 -25.35 12.08 -4.50
N ASP A 56 -24.83 12.71 -3.46
CA ASP A 56 -25.58 13.61 -2.58
C ASP A 56 -25.68 15.03 -3.15
N ILE A 57 -24.90 15.35 -4.19
CA ILE A 57 -25.07 16.56 -5.01
C ILE A 57 -26.13 16.25 -6.08
N ALA A 58 -27.29 16.88 -5.99
CA ALA A 58 -28.31 16.73 -7.02
C ALA A 58 -27.78 17.28 -8.36
N PRO A 59 -28.10 16.68 -9.52
CA PRO A 59 -27.73 17.22 -10.83
C PRO A 59 -28.12 18.70 -11.02
N GLU A 60 -29.16 19.12 -10.30
CA GLU A 60 -29.73 20.46 -10.25
C GLU A 60 -28.77 21.50 -9.61
N ASP A 61 -27.85 21.08 -8.75
CA ASP A 61 -26.89 21.95 -8.07
C ASP A 61 -25.62 22.23 -8.90
N LEU A 62 -25.42 21.50 -10.01
CA LEU A 62 -24.25 21.61 -10.89
C LEU A 62 -24.47 22.48 -12.14
N GLU A 63 -25.72 22.83 -12.47
CA GLU A 63 -26.04 23.63 -13.69
C GLU A 63 -25.98 25.16 -13.49
N GLY A 64 -25.28 25.66 -12.49
CA GLY A 64 -25.32 27.07 -12.10
C GLY A 64 -23.98 27.81 -11.99
N GLN A 65 -23.09 27.75 -13.00
CA GLN A 65 -22.05 28.78 -13.25
C GLN A 65 -21.81 28.98 -14.75
#